data_AF-A0A4V6I940-F1
#
_entry.id   AF-A0A4V6I940-F1
#
_cell.length_a   1.000
_cell.length_b   1.000
_cell.length_c   1.000
_cell.angle_alpha   90.00
_cell.angle_beta   90.00
_cell.angle_gamma   90.00
#
_symmetry.space_group_name_H-M   'P 1'
#
loop_
_entity.id
_entity.type
_entity.pdbx_description
1 polymer ?
#
loop_
_entity_poly.entity_id
_entity_poly.type
_entity_poly.pdbx_seq_one_letter_code
_entity_poly.pdbx_strand_id
1 'polypeptide(L)'
;MILYEYPFNERIRTLLRLEDLFERLEFFLAQDHPLQHHVALTTLFEIVDVAGRADLKADLNRELERQRQTLANLRSNPQIDHATLDSIIGELDAGIQRLAQNPSKVGQLISDNEWLTSIRSRAIIPGGTCEFDLPAYHAWQQRPAEARRQDIIKWIQPLLALRDGTVMVLRLLRESGQAGKVIATGGNFQQMLSGRTYHLMQVQLDDAYLQCIPEISANKYMLWVRFTQQDGDLRPRSMELDIPFQLKLCNF
;
A
#
# COMPACT_ATOMS: atom_id res chain seq x y z
N MET A 1 3.27 18.78 -7.31
CA MET A 1 4.33 18.14 -6.51
C MET A 1 4.14 16.64 -6.62
N ILE A 2 5.20 15.84 -6.69
CA ILE A 2 5.10 14.37 -6.74
C ILE A 2 5.88 13.77 -5.55
N LEU A 3 5.27 12.77 -4.90
CA LEU A 3 5.89 11.96 -3.85
C LEU A 3 6.24 10.58 -4.40
N TYR A 4 7.49 10.17 -4.19
CA TYR A 4 7.97 8.83 -4.49
C TYR A 4 8.32 8.11 -3.19
N GLU A 5 7.79 6.90 -3.02
CA GLU A 5 8.03 6.07 -1.84
C GLU A 5 8.86 4.84 -2.19
N TYR A 6 9.87 4.54 -1.37
CA TYR A 6 10.72 3.36 -1.54
C TYR A 6 10.76 2.52 -0.26
N PRO A 7 10.26 1.26 -0.30
CA PRO A 7 10.33 0.36 0.84
C PRO A 7 11.73 -0.27 0.97
N PHE A 8 12.34 -0.16 2.15
CA PHE A 8 13.64 -0.80 2.43
C PHE A 8 13.55 -2.31 2.71
N ASN A 9 12.35 -2.86 2.90
CA ASN A 9 12.14 -4.27 3.19
C ASN A 9 10.83 -4.81 2.58
N GLU A 10 10.75 -6.14 2.41
CA GLU A 10 9.59 -6.79 1.76
C GLU A 10 8.29 -6.60 2.53
N ARG A 11 8.37 -6.46 3.86
CA ARG A 11 7.19 -6.22 4.69
C ARG A 11 6.54 -4.89 4.34
N ILE A 12 7.29 -3.78 4.31
CA ILE A 12 6.73 -2.48 3.89
C ILE A 12 6.31 -2.51 2.42
N ARG A 13 7.07 -3.19 1.55
CA ARG A 13 6.68 -3.37 0.14
C ARG A 13 5.31 -4.04 0.00
N THR A 14 5.04 -5.05 0.82
CA THR A 14 3.76 -5.76 0.85
C THR A 14 2.63 -4.85 1.33
N LEU A 15 2.88 -4.04 2.37
CA LEU A 15 1.89 -3.08 2.88
C LEU A 15 1.55 -1.99 1.85
N LEU A 16 2.55 -1.39 1.19
CA LEU A 16 2.33 -0.40 0.12
C LEU A 16 1.54 -0.99 -1.04
N ARG A 17 1.89 -2.20 -1.50
CA ARG A 17 1.11 -2.90 -2.54
C ARG A 17 -0.34 -3.10 -2.13
N LEU A 18 -0.60 -3.46 -0.87
CA LEU A 18 -1.97 -3.64 -0.40
C LEU A 18 -2.73 -2.32 -0.35
N GLU A 19 -2.10 -1.25 0.12
CA GLU A 19 -2.69 0.09 0.11
C GLU A 19 -3.15 0.48 -1.30
N ASP A 20 -2.27 0.38 -2.30
CA ASP A 20 -2.60 0.66 -3.71
C ASP A 20 -3.76 -0.21 -4.22
N LEU A 21 -3.75 -1.51 -3.87
CA LEU A 21 -4.79 -2.45 -4.29
C LEU A 21 -6.15 -2.13 -3.65
N PHE A 22 -6.18 -1.76 -2.36
CA PHE A 22 -7.41 -1.37 -1.68
C PHE A 22 -7.95 -0.06 -2.26
N GLU A 23 -7.11 0.95 -2.49
CA GLU A 23 -7.52 2.20 -3.13
C GLU A 23 -8.13 1.95 -4.53
N ARG A 24 -7.45 1.14 -5.34
CA ARG A 24 -7.95 0.75 -6.67
C ARG A 24 -9.28 0.03 -6.60
N LEU A 25 -9.44 -0.92 -5.68
CA LEU A 25 -10.70 -1.65 -5.49
C LEU A 25 -11.83 -0.68 -5.12
N GLU A 26 -11.60 0.19 -4.14
CA GLU A 26 -12.59 1.17 -3.67
C GLU A 26 -13.02 2.11 -4.80
N PHE A 27 -12.07 2.61 -5.59
CA PHE A 27 -12.36 3.45 -6.75
C PHE A 27 -13.26 2.76 -7.77
N PHE A 28 -12.93 1.52 -8.18
CA PHE A 28 -13.68 0.79 -9.21
C PHE A 28 -15.01 0.21 -8.70
N LEU A 29 -15.11 -0.08 -7.40
CA LEU A 29 -16.35 -0.52 -6.76
C LEU A 29 -17.41 0.59 -6.70
N ALA A 30 -16.98 1.85 -6.61
CA ALA A 30 -17.86 3.01 -6.60
C ALA A 30 -18.46 3.33 -7.98
N GLN A 31 -17.95 2.70 -9.05
CA GLN A 31 -18.45 2.92 -10.40
C GLN A 31 -19.69 2.06 -10.71
N ASP A 32 -20.23 2.18 -11.92
CA ASP A 32 -21.44 1.45 -12.32
C ASP A 32 -21.22 0.49 -13.49
N HIS A 33 -20.20 0.68 -14.33
CA HIS A 33 -20.03 -0.13 -15.54
C HIS A 33 -19.55 -1.56 -15.21
N PRO A 34 -20.05 -2.61 -15.89
CA PRO A 34 -19.63 -3.99 -15.65
C PRO A 34 -18.11 -4.20 -15.78
N LEU A 35 -17.46 -3.52 -16.74
CA LEU A 35 -16.00 -3.57 -16.90
C LEU A 35 -15.24 -2.95 -15.71
N GLN A 36 -15.81 -1.93 -15.04
CA GLN A 36 -15.21 -1.36 -13.84
C GLN A 36 -15.34 -2.34 -12.67
N HIS A 37 -16.49 -2.99 -12.51
CA HIS A 37 -16.67 -4.06 -11.52
C HIS A 37 -15.83 -5.31 -11.83
N HIS A 38 -15.48 -5.56 -13.09
CA HIS A 38 -14.47 -6.57 -13.44
C HIS A 38 -13.12 -6.22 -12.82
N VAL A 39 -12.65 -4.97 -12.97
CA VAL A 39 -11.38 -4.52 -12.35
C VAL A 39 -11.44 -4.59 -10.83
N ALA A 40 -12.56 -4.22 -10.21
CA ALA A 40 -12.73 -4.35 -8.76
C ALA A 40 -12.63 -5.82 -8.31
N LEU A 41 -13.26 -6.74 -9.04
CA LEU A 41 -13.22 -8.18 -8.74
C LEU A 41 -11.83 -8.79 -8.93
N THR A 42 -11.12 -8.46 -10.01
CA THR A 42 -9.75 -8.97 -10.21
C THR A 42 -8.78 -8.37 -9.20
N THR A 43 -8.98 -7.10 -8.81
CA THR A 43 -8.21 -6.46 -7.74
C THR A 43 -8.44 -7.15 -6.40
N LEU A 44 -9.67 -7.58 -6.09
CA LEU A 44 -9.95 -8.40 -4.91
C LEU A 44 -9.13 -9.71 -4.91
N PHE A 45 -8.99 -10.37 -6.06
CA PHE A 45 -8.14 -11.57 -6.17
C PHE A 45 -6.67 -11.25 -5.93
N GLU A 46 -6.16 -10.14 -6.47
CA GLU A 46 -4.79 -9.69 -6.21
C GLU A 46 -4.53 -9.38 -4.73
N ILE A 47 -5.48 -8.73 -4.04
CA ILE A 47 -5.40 -8.49 -2.58
C ILE A 47 -5.25 -9.82 -1.84
N VAL A 48 -6.05 -10.82 -2.20
CA VAL A 48 -6.02 -12.15 -1.57
C VAL A 48 -4.70 -12.87 -1.85
N ASP A 49 -4.18 -12.75 -3.07
CA ASP A 49 -2.88 -13.31 -3.44
C ASP A 49 -1.72 -12.67 -2.68
N VAL A 50 -1.75 -11.36 -2.47
CA VAL A 50 -0.71 -10.65 -1.71
C VAL A 50 -0.84 -10.95 -0.21
N ALA A 51 -2.05 -10.85 0.35
CA ALA A 51 -2.29 -11.04 1.77
C ALA A 51 -2.17 -12.50 2.22
N GLY A 52 -2.36 -13.47 1.32
CA GLY A 52 -2.28 -14.91 1.62
C GLY A 52 -0.85 -15.48 1.62
N ARG A 53 0.16 -14.75 1.12
CA ARG A 53 1.55 -15.24 1.01
C ARG A 53 2.36 -15.14 2.30
N ALA A 54 1.94 -14.28 3.23
CA ALA A 54 2.61 -14.05 4.49
C ALA A 54 1.61 -14.17 5.64
N ASP A 55 2.09 -14.39 6.86
CA ASP A 55 1.25 -14.27 8.06
C ASP A 55 1.03 -12.79 8.42
N LEU A 56 0.43 -12.07 7.46
CA LEU A 56 0.31 -10.63 7.49
C LEU A 56 -0.57 -10.16 8.65
N LYS A 57 -1.58 -10.95 9.00
CA LYS A 57 -2.44 -10.68 10.15
C LYS A 57 -1.62 -10.66 11.45
N ALA A 58 -0.78 -11.68 11.67
CA ALA A 58 0.08 -11.71 12.84
C ALA A 58 1.12 -10.59 12.81
N ASP A 59 1.71 -10.30 11.65
CA ASP A 59 2.67 -9.21 11.48
C ASP A 59 2.08 -7.83 11.80
N LEU A 60 0.87 -7.54 11.30
CA LEU A 60 0.16 -6.30 11.60
C LEU A 60 -0.19 -6.21 13.07
N ASN A 61 -0.74 -7.27 13.68
CA ASN A 61 -1.05 -7.29 15.11
C ASN A 61 0.18 -7.02 15.97
N ARG A 62 1.31 -7.68 15.66
CA ARG A 62 2.58 -7.46 16.39
C ARG A 62 3.06 -6.03 16.27
N GLU A 63 2.95 -5.43 15.08
CA GLU A 63 3.37 -4.05 14.86
C GLU A 63 2.47 -3.05 15.56
N LEU A 64 1.15 -3.17 15.41
CA LEU A 64 0.20 -2.27 16.04
C LEU A 64 0.37 -2.31 17.57
N GLU A 65 0.56 -3.50 18.15
CA GLU A 65 0.82 -3.65 19.58
C GLU A 65 2.15 -3.00 20.00
N ARG A 66 3.20 -3.15 19.19
CA ARG A 66 4.47 -2.47 19.43
C ARG A 66 4.32 -0.95 19.39
N GLN A 67 3.65 -0.41 18.38
CA GLN A 67 3.39 1.03 18.25
C GLN A 67 2.56 1.56 19.42
N ARG A 68 1.53 0.81 19.82
CA ARG A 68 0.70 1.13 20.98
C ARG A 68 1.53 1.23 22.26
N GLN A 69 2.44 0.29 22.50
CA GLN A 69 3.33 0.31 23.66
C GLN A 69 4.32 1.49 23.60
N THR A 70 4.93 1.75 22.44
CA THR A 70 5.83 2.90 22.24
C THR A 70 5.13 4.22 22.54
N LEU A 71 3.93 4.42 22.00
CA LEU A 71 3.13 5.63 22.22
C LEU A 71 2.62 5.74 23.67
N ALA A 72 2.26 4.62 24.31
CA ALA A 72 1.85 4.64 25.71
C ALA A 72 2.94 5.17 26.65
N ASN A 73 4.22 4.89 26.36
CA ASN A 73 5.35 5.40 27.15
C ASN A 73 5.49 6.92 27.07
N LEU A 74 4.92 7.57 26.06
CA LEU A 74 4.95 9.01 25.87
C LEU A 74 3.95 9.75 26.78
N ARG A 75 3.02 9.03 27.44
CA ARG A 75 2.02 9.63 28.35
C ARG A 75 2.62 10.37 29.55
N SER A 76 3.87 10.07 29.92
CA SER A 76 4.55 10.75 31.03
C SER A 76 5.26 12.05 30.61
N ASN A 77 5.31 12.35 29.30
CA ASN A 77 5.99 13.54 28.79
C ASN A 77 5.05 14.76 28.78
N PRO A 78 5.35 15.81 29.57
CA PRO A 78 4.49 17.01 29.66
C PRO A 78 4.48 17.88 28.40
N GLN A 79 5.37 17.62 27.42
CA GLN A 79 5.44 18.37 26.17
C GLN A 79 4.53 17.81 25.06
N ILE A 80 3.77 16.74 25.36
CA ILE A 80 2.95 16.04 24.38
C ILE A 80 1.48 16.45 24.53
N ASP A 81 0.81 16.59 23.39
CA ASP A 81 -0.64 16.70 23.37
C ASP A 81 -1.28 15.36 23.73
N HIS A 82 -1.73 15.26 24.97
CA HIS A 82 -2.37 14.05 25.50
C HIS A 82 -3.67 13.69 24.78
N ALA A 83 -4.44 14.67 24.27
CA ALA A 83 -5.69 14.39 23.58
C ALA A 83 -5.44 13.67 22.24
N THR A 84 -4.47 14.18 21.47
CA THR A 84 -4.04 13.52 20.22
C THR A 84 -3.44 12.14 20.48
N LEU A 85 -2.61 12.02 21.51
CA LEU A 85 -1.99 10.73 21.88
C LEU A 85 -3.05 9.68 22.26
N ASP A 86 -4.02 10.05 23.10
CA ASP A 86 -5.08 9.14 23.53
C ASP A 86 -6.01 8.75 22.37
N SER A 87 -6.27 9.66 21.43
CA SER A 87 -7.01 9.34 20.20
C SER A 87 -6.29 8.29 19.36
N ILE A 88 -4.98 8.46 19.11
CA ILE A 88 -4.19 7.53 18.30
C ILE A 88 -4.10 6.16 19.00
N ILE A 89 -3.91 6.13 20.33
CA ILE A 89 -3.90 4.87 21.10
C ILE A 89 -5.27 4.18 21.00
N GLY A 90 -6.37 4.92 21.11
CA GLY A 90 -7.72 4.36 20.93
C GLY A 90 -7.96 3.80 19.54
N GLU A 91 -7.48 4.47 18.50
CA GLU A 91 -7.50 3.97 17.12
C GLU A 91 -6.73 2.65 16.99
N LEU A 92 -5.53 2.57 17.58
CA LEU A 92 -4.70 1.35 17.61
C LEU A 92 -5.41 0.20 18.32
N ASP A 93 -5.96 0.43 19.51
CA ASP A 93 -6.71 -0.57 20.27
C ASP A 93 -7.90 -1.11 19.46
N ALA A 94 -8.66 -0.22 18.83
CA ALA A 94 -9.79 -0.62 17.99
C ALA A 94 -9.33 -1.43 16.76
N GLY A 95 -8.21 -1.04 16.13
CA GLY A 95 -7.62 -1.78 15.01
C GLY A 95 -7.17 -3.19 15.39
N ILE A 96 -6.46 -3.33 16.52
CA ILE A 96 -6.02 -4.61 17.07
C ILE A 96 -7.23 -5.51 17.37
N GLN A 97 -8.28 -4.97 17.99
CA GLN A 97 -9.51 -5.72 18.26
C GLN A 97 -10.20 -6.19 16.97
N ARG A 98 -10.34 -5.31 15.97
CA ARG A 98 -10.93 -5.67 14.66
C ARG A 98 -10.15 -6.79 13.97
N LEU A 99 -8.82 -6.72 13.99
CA LEU A 99 -7.97 -7.78 13.45
C LEU A 99 -8.16 -9.09 14.23
N ALA A 100 -8.19 -9.04 15.55
CA ALA A 100 -8.38 -10.23 16.39
C ALA A 100 -9.73 -10.92 16.14
N GLN A 101 -10.81 -10.13 16.02
CA GLN A 101 -12.20 -10.60 15.86
C GLN A 101 -12.52 -11.23 14.50
N ASN A 102 -11.59 -11.23 13.55
CA ASN A 102 -11.82 -11.81 12.23
C ASN A 102 -11.16 -13.20 12.13
N PRO A 103 -11.86 -14.30 12.48
CA PRO A 103 -11.28 -15.64 12.52
C PRO A 103 -11.01 -16.24 11.13
N SER A 104 -11.61 -15.66 10.09
CA SER A 104 -11.56 -16.18 8.72
C SER A 104 -10.14 -16.09 8.18
N LYS A 105 -9.66 -17.18 7.58
CA LYS A 105 -8.38 -17.13 6.86
C LYS A 105 -8.52 -16.19 5.67
N VAL A 106 -7.46 -15.44 5.36
CA VAL A 106 -7.41 -14.58 4.17
C VAL A 106 -7.78 -15.42 2.94
N GLY A 107 -8.74 -14.94 2.15
CA GLY A 107 -9.18 -15.61 0.93
C GLY A 107 -10.11 -16.81 1.12
N GLN A 108 -10.42 -17.23 2.35
CA GLN A 108 -11.28 -18.39 2.60
C GLN A 108 -12.64 -18.27 1.89
N LEU A 109 -13.27 -17.09 1.94
CA LEU A 109 -14.55 -16.85 1.26
C LEU A 109 -14.47 -17.12 -0.24
N ILE A 110 -13.34 -16.81 -0.88
CA ILE A 110 -13.14 -17.04 -2.32
C ILE A 110 -12.90 -18.52 -2.58
N SER A 111 -12.06 -19.16 -1.78
CA SER A 111 -11.76 -20.60 -1.89
C SER A 111 -12.99 -21.47 -1.67
N ASP A 112 -13.88 -21.09 -0.76
CA ASP A 112 -15.12 -21.80 -0.44
C ASP A 112 -16.24 -21.51 -1.46
N ASN A 113 -16.01 -20.58 -2.41
CA ASN A 113 -16.95 -20.23 -3.46
C ASN A 113 -16.43 -20.70 -4.82
N GLU A 114 -16.99 -21.82 -5.30
CA GLU A 114 -16.59 -22.45 -6.56
C GLU A 114 -16.69 -21.48 -7.76
N TRP A 115 -17.73 -20.65 -7.79
CA TRP A 115 -17.94 -19.68 -8.86
C TRP A 115 -16.85 -18.60 -8.87
N LEU A 116 -16.51 -18.02 -7.71
CA LEU A 116 -15.39 -17.06 -7.61
C LEU A 116 -14.04 -17.70 -7.96
N THR A 117 -13.82 -18.93 -7.50
CA THR A 117 -12.61 -19.71 -7.83
C THR A 117 -12.50 -19.96 -9.34
N SER A 118 -13.62 -20.23 -10.02
CA SER A 118 -13.66 -20.43 -11.47
C SER A 118 -13.29 -19.15 -12.25
N ILE A 119 -13.73 -17.98 -11.79
CA ILE A 119 -13.39 -16.69 -12.43
C ILE A 119 -11.91 -16.40 -12.21
N ARG A 120 -11.42 -16.58 -10.98
CA ARG A 120 -10.02 -16.31 -10.62
C ARG A 120 -9.05 -17.18 -11.43
N SER A 121 -9.34 -18.47 -11.61
CA SER A 121 -8.49 -19.38 -12.37
C SER A 121 -8.44 -19.06 -13.87
N ARG A 122 -9.46 -18.38 -14.39
CA ARG A 122 -9.50 -17.90 -15.78
C ARG A 122 -8.88 -16.52 -15.96
N ALA A 123 -8.98 -15.65 -14.95
CA ALA A 123 -8.44 -14.29 -14.99
C ALA A 123 -6.91 -14.22 -15.17
N ILE A 124 -6.18 -15.29 -14.84
CA ILE A 124 -4.72 -15.38 -15.08
C ILE A 124 -4.38 -15.66 -16.56
N ILE A 125 -5.35 -16.11 -17.36
CA ILE A 125 -5.16 -16.39 -18.78
C ILE A 125 -5.45 -15.09 -19.55
N PRO A 126 -4.54 -14.61 -20.42
CA PRO A 126 -4.83 -13.47 -21.28
C PRO A 126 -6.12 -13.71 -22.08
N GLY A 127 -7.12 -12.85 -21.89
CA GLY A 127 -8.43 -12.99 -22.52
C GLY A 127 -9.32 -14.11 -21.95
N GLY A 128 -8.96 -14.77 -20.84
CA GLY A 128 -9.69 -15.92 -20.30
C GLY A 128 -11.04 -15.59 -19.65
N THR A 129 -11.38 -14.32 -19.51
CA THR A 129 -12.63 -13.85 -18.88
C THR A 129 -13.72 -13.50 -19.90
N CYS A 130 -13.60 -14.02 -21.13
CA CYS A 130 -14.59 -13.84 -22.19
C CYS A 130 -15.91 -14.54 -21.86
N GLU A 131 -17.00 -14.06 -22.47
CA GLU A 131 -18.36 -14.57 -22.23
C GLU A 131 -18.55 -16.05 -22.62
N PHE A 132 -17.83 -16.52 -23.64
CA PHE A 132 -17.90 -17.91 -24.10
C PHE A 132 -17.16 -18.88 -23.17
N ASP A 133 -16.17 -18.39 -22.41
CA ASP A 133 -15.44 -19.19 -21.41
C ASP A 133 -16.10 -19.14 -20.03
N LEU A 134 -16.76 -18.03 -19.70
CA LEU A 134 -17.41 -17.80 -18.42
C LEU A 134 -18.84 -17.25 -18.59
N PRO A 135 -19.80 -18.04 -19.13
CA PRO A 135 -21.17 -17.56 -19.38
C PRO A 135 -21.89 -17.13 -18.09
N ALA A 136 -21.64 -17.82 -16.97
CA ALA A 136 -22.20 -17.43 -15.67
C ALA A 136 -21.64 -16.09 -15.15
N TYR A 137 -20.36 -15.81 -15.42
CA TYR A 137 -19.76 -14.53 -15.09
C TYR A 137 -20.31 -13.40 -15.96
N HIS A 138 -20.46 -13.66 -17.26
CA HIS A 138 -21.11 -12.73 -18.18
C HIS A 138 -22.55 -12.41 -17.73
N ALA A 139 -23.33 -13.42 -17.35
CA ALA A 139 -24.67 -13.20 -16.79
C ALA A 139 -24.65 -12.34 -15.51
N TRP A 140 -23.67 -12.53 -14.63
CA TRP A 140 -23.48 -11.66 -13.46
C TRP A 140 -23.14 -10.22 -13.85
N GLN A 141 -22.31 -10.03 -14.90
CA GLN A 141 -22.00 -8.71 -15.44
C GLN A 141 -23.24 -7.97 -15.96
N GLN A 142 -24.28 -8.67 -16.42
CA GLN A 142 -25.54 -8.06 -16.88
C GLN A 142 -26.51 -7.63 -15.75
N ARG A 143 -26.21 -7.95 -14.49
CA ARG A 143 -27.07 -7.54 -13.35
C ARG A 143 -27.12 -6.00 -13.20
N PRO A 144 -28.03 -5.44 -12.40
CA PRO A 144 -27.93 -4.03 -12.01
C PRO A 144 -26.60 -3.73 -11.28
N ALA A 145 -26.06 -2.53 -11.45
CA ALA A 145 -24.78 -2.12 -10.83
C ALA A 145 -24.77 -2.34 -9.31
N GLU A 146 -25.85 -1.93 -8.63
CA GLU A 146 -25.98 -2.07 -7.19
C GLU A 146 -25.89 -3.52 -6.72
N ALA A 147 -26.51 -4.46 -7.45
CA ALA A 147 -26.44 -5.89 -7.11
C ALA A 147 -24.99 -6.41 -7.19
N ARG A 148 -24.26 -6.06 -8.26
CA ARG A 148 -22.84 -6.43 -8.39
C ARG A 148 -21.97 -5.80 -7.31
N ARG A 149 -22.23 -4.54 -6.95
CA ARG A 149 -21.51 -3.81 -5.89
C ARG A 149 -21.68 -4.49 -4.54
N GLN A 150 -22.92 -4.84 -4.18
CA GLN A 150 -23.22 -5.55 -2.93
C GLN A 150 -22.54 -6.92 -2.86
N ASP A 151 -22.51 -7.65 -3.98
CA ASP A 151 -21.76 -8.91 -4.08
C ASP A 151 -20.26 -8.69 -3.76
N ILE A 152 -19.61 -7.70 -4.38
CA ILE A 152 -18.19 -7.41 -4.13
C ILE A 152 -17.96 -6.92 -2.69
N ILE A 153 -18.82 -6.05 -2.15
CA ILE A 153 -18.76 -5.58 -0.75
C ILE A 153 -18.78 -6.76 0.22
N LYS A 154 -19.66 -7.74 -0.03
CA LYS A 154 -19.74 -8.96 0.78
C LYS A 154 -18.42 -9.75 0.72
N TRP A 155 -17.78 -9.81 -0.45
CA TRP A 155 -16.55 -10.60 -0.62
C TRP A 155 -15.30 -9.91 -0.04
N ILE A 156 -15.24 -8.58 -0.07
CA ILE A 156 -14.12 -7.81 0.51
C ILE A 156 -14.23 -7.65 2.02
N GLN A 157 -15.43 -7.79 2.61
CA GLN A 157 -15.69 -7.56 4.04
C GLN A 157 -14.65 -8.24 4.97
N PRO A 158 -14.26 -9.51 4.77
CA PRO A 158 -13.28 -10.17 5.64
C PRO A 158 -11.87 -9.59 5.53
N LEU A 159 -11.58 -8.74 4.55
CA LEU A 159 -10.28 -8.12 4.34
C LEU A 159 -10.22 -6.67 4.85
N LEU A 160 -11.34 -6.09 5.29
CA LEU A 160 -11.37 -4.69 5.74
C LEU A 160 -10.56 -4.45 7.01
N ALA A 161 -10.56 -5.40 7.95
CA ALA A 161 -9.71 -5.30 9.14
C ALA A 161 -8.20 -5.29 8.77
N LEU A 162 -7.83 -6.03 7.71
CA LEU A 162 -6.47 -6.04 7.18
C LEU A 162 -6.11 -4.70 6.55
N ARG A 163 -7.01 -4.13 5.74
CA ARG A 163 -6.86 -2.79 5.16
C ARG A 163 -6.62 -1.76 6.26
N ASP A 164 -7.48 -1.72 7.27
CA ASP A 164 -7.38 -0.74 8.36
C ASP A 164 -6.04 -0.84 9.08
N GLY A 165 -5.59 -2.06 9.38
CA GLY A 165 -4.28 -2.29 10.00
C GLY A 165 -3.12 -1.84 9.11
N THR A 166 -3.17 -2.15 7.81
CA THR A 166 -2.16 -1.69 6.82
C THR A 166 -2.08 -0.17 6.78
N VAL A 167 -3.22 0.51 6.63
CA VAL A 167 -3.29 1.99 6.57
C VAL A 167 -2.74 2.60 7.84
N MET A 168 -3.09 2.05 9.01
CA MET A 168 -2.62 2.56 10.30
C MET A 168 -1.11 2.41 10.49
N VAL A 169 -0.55 1.23 10.16
CA VAL A 169 0.91 1.01 10.22
C VAL A 169 1.65 1.93 9.27
N LEU A 170 1.18 2.07 8.03
CA LEU A 170 1.81 2.95 7.04
C LEU A 170 1.71 4.41 7.44
N ARG A 171 0.56 4.86 7.97
CA ARG A 171 0.40 6.23 8.49
C ARG A 171 1.43 6.54 9.58
N LEU A 172 1.51 5.70 10.62
CA LEU A 172 2.47 5.90 11.71
C LEU A 172 3.92 5.87 11.21
N LEU A 173 4.24 4.97 10.28
CA LEU A 173 5.55 4.92 9.66
C LEU A 173 5.85 6.20 8.87
N ARG A 174 4.90 6.70 8.08
CA ARG A 174 5.06 7.97 7.34
C ARG A 174 5.21 9.15 8.28
N GLU A 175 4.59 9.14 9.46
CA GLU A 175 4.67 10.23 10.43
C GLU A 175 6.00 10.24 11.23
N SER A 176 6.72 9.13 11.35
CA SER A 176 7.93 9.02 12.19
C SER A 176 9.17 9.76 11.68
N GLY A 177 9.28 9.94 10.36
CA GLY A 177 10.45 10.59 9.74
C GLY A 177 10.39 12.12 9.78
N GLN A 178 11.55 12.76 9.81
CA GLN A 178 11.67 14.20 9.58
C GLN A 178 12.11 14.46 8.14
N ALA A 179 11.47 15.42 7.49
CA ALA A 179 11.84 15.85 6.14
C ALA A 179 13.03 16.81 6.20
N GLY A 180 14.04 16.54 5.37
CA GLY A 180 15.21 17.39 5.17
C GLY A 180 15.32 17.82 3.71
N LYS A 181 15.63 19.11 3.48
CA LYS A 181 15.95 19.61 2.13
C LYS A 181 17.38 19.18 1.79
N VAL A 182 17.54 18.53 0.65
CA VAL A 182 18.81 18.05 0.12
C VAL A 182 18.91 18.39 -1.36
N ILE A 183 20.12 18.30 -1.92
CA ILE A 183 20.38 18.54 -3.34
C ILE A 183 21.08 17.31 -3.90
N ALA A 184 20.55 16.75 -4.98
CA ALA A 184 21.26 15.78 -5.80
C ALA A 184 22.17 16.54 -6.78
N THR A 185 23.46 16.56 -6.50
CA THR A 185 24.46 17.25 -7.33
C THR A 185 24.68 16.48 -8.63
N GLY A 186 24.54 17.17 -9.76
CA GLY A 186 24.59 16.53 -11.08
C GLY A 186 23.68 15.31 -11.18
N GLY A 187 22.44 15.43 -10.67
CA GLY A 187 21.43 14.37 -10.68
C GLY A 187 21.66 13.20 -9.73
N ASN A 188 22.68 13.23 -8.88
CA ASN A 188 23.04 12.12 -7.99
C ASN A 188 23.06 12.56 -6.51
N PHE A 189 22.47 11.74 -5.64
CA PHE A 189 22.53 11.90 -4.20
C PHE A 189 22.90 10.57 -3.52
N GLN A 190 23.73 10.64 -2.50
CA GLN A 190 24.07 9.49 -1.67
C GLN A 190 24.17 9.89 -0.20
N GLN A 191 23.73 9.01 0.70
CA GLN A 191 23.78 9.25 2.14
C GLN A 191 24.07 7.98 2.92
N MET A 192 25.06 8.04 3.81
CA MET A 192 25.39 6.97 4.74
C MET A 192 24.26 6.83 5.78
N LEU A 193 23.84 5.59 6.05
CA LEU A 193 22.83 5.27 7.05
C LEU A 193 23.44 5.12 8.46
N SER A 194 24.76 5.02 8.58
CA SER A 194 25.49 5.00 9.85
C SER A 194 24.95 4.00 10.88
N GLY A 195 24.49 2.84 10.42
CA GLY A 195 23.94 1.77 11.26
C GLY A 195 22.50 1.98 11.73
N ARG A 196 21.84 3.09 11.36
CA ARG A 196 20.41 3.29 11.61
C ARG A 196 19.57 2.41 10.68
N THR A 197 18.46 1.90 11.20
CA THR A 197 17.50 1.11 10.43
C THR A 197 16.34 1.99 9.99
N TYR A 198 16.03 1.96 8.70
CA TYR A 198 14.89 2.64 8.10
C TYR A 198 14.01 1.62 7.36
N HIS A 199 12.72 1.93 7.27
CA HIS A 199 11.73 1.04 6.67
C HIS A 199 11.10 1.62 5.40
N LEU A 200 11.02 2.95 5.31
CA LEU A 200 10.49 3.68 4.16
C LEU A 200 11.34 4.93 3.89
N MET A 201 11.54 5.24 2.61
CA MET A 201 12.08 6.53 2.16
C MET A 201 11.05 7.25 1.33
N GLN A 202 10.95 8.57 1.53
CA GLN A 202 10.08 9.47 0.79
C GLN A 202 10.95 10.52 0.08
N VAL A 203 10.76 10.65 -1.24
CA VAL A 203 11.39 11.67 -2.09
C VAL A 203 10.29 12.54 -2.65
N GLN A 204 10.32 13.83 -2.34
CA GLN A 204 9.31 14.80 -2.75
C GLN A 204 9.92 15.83 -3.68
N LEU A 205 9.33 15.95 -4.87
CA LEU A 205 9.75 16.89 -5.91
C LEU A 205 8.71 17.99 -6.12
N ASP A 206 9.20 19.22 -6.17
CA ASP A 206 8.41 20.41 -6.50
C ASP A 206 8.11 20.46 -8.01
N ASP A 207 7.12 21.28 -8.38
CA ASP A 207 6.58 21.35 -9.75
C ASP A 207 7.62 21.66 -10.84
N ALA A 208 8.70 22.35 -10.46
CA ALA A 208 9.80 22.67 -11.39
C ALA A 208 10.65 21.45 -11.79
N TYR A 209 10.52 20.32 -11.09
CA TYR A 209 11.37 19.14 -11.25
C TYR A 209 10.58 17.87 -11.59
N LEU A 210 9.31 17.97 -12.02
CA LEU A 210 8.46 16.79 -12.25
C LEU A 210 8.93 15.90 -13.42
N GLN A 211 9.75 16.43 -14.32
CA GLN A 211 10.43 15.65 -15.36
C GLN A 211 11.53 14.72 -14.82
N CYS A 212 11.96 14.94 -13.57
CA CYS A 212 12.98 14.14 -12.92
C CYS A 212 12.33 12.93 -12.23
N ILE A 213 12.78 11.73 -12.58
CA ILE A 213 12.30 10.46 -12.05
C ILE A 213 13.39 9.92 -11.11
N PRO A 214 13.12 9.75 -9.81
CA PRO A 214 14.10 9.18 -8.89
C PRO A 214 14.19 7.67 -9.06
N GLU A 215 15.38 7.18 -9.40
CA GLU A 215 15.75 5.79 -9.26
C GLU A 215 16.47 5.59 -7.93
N ILE A 216 15.84 4.83 -7.05
CA ILE A 216 16.28 4.64 -5.68
C ILE A 216 16.92 3.26 -5.53
N SER A 217 18.09 3.22 -4.91
CA SER A 217 18.69 1.97 -4.45
C SER A 217 19.26 2.15 -3.05
N ALA A 218 19.26 1.07 -2.27
CA ALA A 218 19.77 1.12 -0.92
C ALA A 218 20.27 -0.23 -0.45
N ASN A 219 21.25 -0.19 0.45
CA ASN A 219 21.68 -1.33 1.24
C ASN A 219 21.74 -0.94 2.73
N LYS A 220 22.26 -1.83 3.58
CA LYS A 220 22.36 -1.60 5.03
C LYS A 220 23.21 -0.36 5.41
N TYR A 221 24.11 0.07 4.54
CA TYR A 221 25.12 1.09 4.84
C TYR A 221 24.84 2.43 4.17
N MET A 222 24.22 2.43 3.00
CA MET A 222 24.12 3.60 2.13
C MET A 222 22.82 3.56 1.32
N LEU A 223 22.27 4.75 1.09
CA LEU A 223 21.22 4.98 0.10
C LEU A 223 21.77 5.79 -1.08
N TRP A 224 21.18 5.56 -2.26
CA TRP A 224 21.45 6.31 -3.48
C TRP A 224 20.13 6.72 -4.13
N VAL A 225 20.09 7.96 -4.60
CA VAL A 225 19.03 8.48 -5.46
C VAL A 225 19.69 9.01 -6.72
N ARG A 226 19.37 8.41 -7.86
CA ARG A 226 19.79 8.86 -9.18
C ARG A 226 18.57 9.38 -9.91
N PHE A 227 18.61 10.64 -10.34
CA PHE A 227 17.52 11.20 -11.13
C PHE A 227 17.75 10.94 -12.61
N THR A 228 16.71 10.43 -13.26
CA THR A 228 16.66 10.23 -14.70
C THR A 228 15.51 11.04 -15.31
N GLN A 229 15.50 11.19 -16.63
CA GLN A 229 14.35 11.68 -17.37
C GLN A 229 14.01 10.69 -18.49
N GLN A 230 12.73 10.61 -18.84
CA GLN A 230 12.29 9.96 -20.07
C GLN A 230 12.23 11.03 -21.16
N ASP A 231 13.27 11.08 -21.98
CA ASP A 231 13.27 11.85 -23.24
C ASP A 231 12.53 11.03 -24.32
N GLY A 232 12.04 11.67 -25.39
CA GLY A 232 11.03 11.16 -26.35
C GLY A 232 11.21 9.74 -26.95
N ASP A 233 12.37 9.11 -26.77
CA ASP A 233 12.66 7.70 -27.08
C ASP A 233 12.40 6.72 -25.91
N LEU A 234 11.84 7.20 -24.79
CA LEU A 234 11.50 6.46 -23.55
C LEU A 234 12.68 5.75 -22.85
N ARG A 235 13.93 6.01 -23.25
CA ARG A 235 15.12 5.50 -22.56
C ARG A 235 15.47 6.39 -21.37
N PRO A 236 15.66 5.85 -20.14
CA PRO A 236 16.10 6.64 -19.00
C PRO A 236 17.47 7.26 -19.28
N ARG A 237 17.55 8.60 -19.26
CA ARG A 237 18.81 9.34 -19.35
C ARG A 237 19.10 9.97 -18.00
N SER A 238 20.33 9.84 -17.51
CA SER A 238 20.76 10.51 -16.27
C SER A 238 20.62 12.02 -16.41
N MET A 239 20.17 12.66 -15.34
CA MET A 239 20.16 14.11 -15.23
C MET A 239 21.55 14.62 -14.84
N GLU A 240 21.97 15.75 -15.39
CA GLU A 240 23.27 16.40 -15.08
C GLU A 240 23.12 17.72 -14.33
N LEU A 241 21.91 18.05 -13.89
CA LEU A 241 21.61 19.28 -13.15
C LEU A 241 21.47 19.04 -11.65
N ASP A 242 21.69 20.07 -10.86
CA ASP A 242 21.48 20.04 -9.42
C ASP A 242 19.98 20.06 -9.11
N ILE A 243 19.49 19.00 -8.46
CA ILE A 243 18.05 18.83 -8.19
C ILE A 243 17.82 18.96 -6.69
N PRO A 244 17.23 20.07 -6.21
CA PRO A 244 16.74 20.17 -4.84
C PRO A 244 15.50 19.30 -4.66
N PHE A 245 15.44 18.56 -3.56
CA PHE A 245 14.29 17.74 -3.19
C PHE A 245 14.14 17.63 -1.67
N GLN A 246 12.97 17.20 -1.20
CA GLN A 246 12.81 16.83 0.21
C GLN A 246 13.00 15.33 0.37
N LEU A 247 13.92 14.95 1.26
CA LEU A 247 14.17 13.58 1.65
C LEU A 247 13.61 13.35 3.05
N LYS A 248 12.81 12.30 3.21
CA LYS A 248 12.35 11.85 4.52
C LYS A 248 12.62 10.36 4.67
N LEU A 249 13.31 10.02 5.77
CA LEU A 249 13.64 8.64 6.13
C LEU A 249 12.82 8.23 7.35
N CYS A 250 12.00 7.21 7.17
CA CYS A 250 11.02 6.76 8.15
C CYS A 250 11.46 5.46 8.83
N ASN A 251 11.29 5.40 10.15
CA ASN A 251 11.54 4.23 10.97
C ASN A 251 10.39 4.02 11.97
N PHE A 252 10.48 3.01 12.83
CA PHE A 252 9.49 2.78 13.87
C PHE A 252 10.11 2.94 15.25
#